data_AF-A0A962D756-F1
#
_entry.id   AF-A0A962D756-F1
#
_cell.length_a   1.000
_cell.length_b   1.000
_cell.length_c   1.000
_cell.angle_alpha   90.00
_cell.angle_beta   90.00
_cell.angle_gamma   90.00
#
_symmetry.space_group_name_H-M   'P 1'
#
loop_
_entity.id
_entity.type
_entity.pdbx_description
1 polymer ?
#
loop_
_entity_poly.entity_id
_entity_poly.type
_entity_poly.pdbx_seq_one_letter_code
_entity_poly.pdbx_strand_id
1 'polypeptide(L)' 'RRVHLSASRFLALFPRHTGMPVRHYVLWRRLLHAVTLLQQGQSVTAAAHAAGFADASHLSRNVRQVLGASPSEIRLPS' A
#
# COMPACT_ATOMS: atom_id res chain seq x y z
N ARG A 1 -18.17 -13.68 -0.14
CA ARG A 1 -19.19 -13.10 0.77
C ARG A 1 -19.21 -11.58 0.56
N ARG A 2 -20.24 -11.02 -0.08
CA ARG A 2 -20.40 -9.55 -0.25
C ARG A 2 -21.18 -9.01 0.94
N VAL A 3 -20.71 -7.94 1.58
CA VAL A 3 -21.37 -7.29 2.71
C VAL A 3 -22.46 -6.36 2.18
N HIS A 4 -23.72 -6.53 2.63
CA HIS A 4 -24.86 -5.68 2.28
C HIS A 4 -24.85 -4.35 3.07
N LEU A 5 -23.75 -3.59 3.01
CA LEU A 5 -23.64 -2.27 3.64
C LEU A 5 -23.56 -1.19 2.57
N SER A 6 -24.26 -0.08 2.77
CA SER A 6 -23.98 1.14 2.01
C SER A 6 -22.55 1.60 2.27
N ALA A 7 -21.93 2.29 1.30
CA ALA A 7 -20.56 2.77 1.41
C ALA A 7 -20.34 3.59 2.69
N SER A 8 -21.27 4.48 3.03
CA SER A 8 -21.18 5.32 4.24
C SER A 8 -21.19 4.49 5.53
N ARG A 9 -22.05 3.46 5.60
CA ARG A 9 -22.12 2.57 6.79
C ARG A 9 -20.86 1.71 6.91
N PHE A 10 -20.31 1.25 5.78
CA PHE A 10 -19.03 0.54 5.77
C PHE A 10 -17.89 1.44 6.27
N LEU A 11 -17.76 2.67 5.74
CA LEU A 11 -16.73 3.62 6.14
C LEU A 11 -16.82 3.98 7.64
N ALA A 12 -18.04 4.07 8.20
CA ALA A 12 -18.25 4.35 9.62
C ALA A 12 -17.91 3.15 10.53
N LEU A 13 -18.23 1.92 10.10
CA LEU A 13 -17.99 0.72 10.90
C LEU A 13 -16.54 0.23 10.80
N PHE A 14 -15.85 0.49 9.70
CA PHE A 14 -14.53 -0.06 9.45
C PHE A 14 -13.50 0.29 10.53
N PRO A 15 -13.34 1.56 10.98
CA PRO A 15 -12.41 1.90 12.05
C PRO A 15 -12.77 1.26 13.38
N ARG A 16 -14.06 0.96 13.63
CA ARG A 16 -14.50 0.29 14.87
C ARG A 16 -13.98 -1.14 14.96
N HIS A 17 -13.70 -1.78 13.83
CA HIS A 17 -13.17 -3.15 13.78
C HIS A 17 -11.67 -3.23 13.53
N THR A 18 -11.08 -2.26 12.84
CA THR A 18 -9.66 -2.29 12.43
C THR A 18 -8.78 -1.29 13.18
N GLY A 19 -9.37 -0.38 13.95
CA GLY A 19 -8.66 0.71 14.62
C GLY A 19 -8.18 1.82 13.68
N MET A 20 -8.46 1.73 12.37
CA MET A 20 -7.94 2.70 11.39
C MET A 20 -8.96 3.10 10.31
N PRO A 21 -8.89 4.34 9.79
CA PRO A 21 -9.64 4.75 8.61
C PRO A 21 -9.36 3.85 7.40
N VAL A 22 -10.37 3.60 6.58
CA VAL A 22 -10.25 2.77 5.35
C VAL A 22 -9.10 3.23 4.46
N ARG A 23 -8.92 4.54 4.28
CA ARG A 23 -7.83 5.10 3.45
C ARG A 23 -6.44 4.67 3.94
N HIS A 24 -6.22 4.64 5.26
CA HIS A 24 -4.93 4.26 5.84
C HIS A 24 -4.72 2.76 5.70
N TYR A 25 -5.78 1.97 5.91
CA TYR A 25 -5.73 0.54 5.68
C TYR A 25 -5.38 0.20 4.23
N VAL A 26 -6.03 0.85 3.26
CA VAL A 26 -5.73 0.65 1.83
C VAL A 26 -4.29 1.03 1.53
N LEU A 27 -3.82 2.19 2.01
CA LEU A 27 -2.42 2.60 1.81
C LEU A 27 -1.45 1.58 2.40
N TRP A 28 -1.70 1.10 3.61
CA TRP A 28 -0.90 0.07 4.26
C TRP A 28 -0.85 -1.23 3.44
N ARG A 29 -2.00 -1.68 2.94
CA ARG A 29 -2.09 -2.86 2.07
C ARG A 29 -1.31 -2.68 0.76
N ARG A 30 -1.35 -1.49 0.17
CA ARG A 30 -0.56 -1.16 -1.03
C ARG A 30 0.95 -1.17 -0.73
N LEU A 31 1.36 -0.59 0.39
CA LEU A 31 2.76 -0.60 0.82
C LEU A 31 3.29 -2.02 1.03
N LEU A 32 2.55 -2.87 1.76
CA LEU A 32 2.92 -4.27 1.94
C LEU A 32 3.08 -5.01 0.61
N HIS A 33 2.16 -4.77 -0.33
CA HIS A 33 2.25 -5.37 -1.66
C HIS A 33 3.48 -4.87 -2.44
N ALA A 34 3.73 -3.57 -2.44
CA ALA A 34 4.89 -2.98 -3.11
C ALA A 34 6.22 -3.51 -2.54
N VAL A 35 6.36 -3.58 -1.21
CA VAL A 35 7.53 -4.14 -0.53
C VAL A 35 7.76 -5.58 -0.94
N THR A 36 6.69 -6.39 -0.98
CA THR A 36 6.78 -7.79 -1.42
C THR A 36 7.34 -7.90 -2.84
N LEU A 37 6.86 -7.06 -3.77
CA LEU A 37 7.32 -7.06 -5.15
C LEU A 37 8.77 -6.59 -5.30
N LEU A 38 9.17 -5.55 -4.55
CA LEU A 38 10.54 -5.06 -4.51
C LEU A 38 11.50 -6.15 -4.00
N GLN A 39 11.10 -6.88 -2.96
CA GLN A 39 11.86 -8.02 -2.44
C GLN A 39 11.91 -9.20 -3.41
N GLN A 40 11.01 -9.28 -4.39
CA GLN A 40 11.09 -10.24 -5.50
C GLN A 40 11.96 -9.73 -6.66
N GLY A 41 12.70 -8.64 -6.49
CA GLY A 41 13.60 -8.07 -7.49
C GLY A 41 12.93 -7.20 -8.55
N GLN A 42 11.60 -7.01 -8.48
CA GLN A 42 10.87 -6.15 -9.41
C GLN A 42 11.39 -4.72 -9.39
N SER A 43 11.31 -4.02 -10.54
CA SER A 43 11.67 -2.61 -10.61
C SER A 43 10.71 -1.76 -9.78
N VAL A 44 11.19 -0.62 -9.27
CA VAL A 44 10.37 0.31 -8.47
C VAL A 44 9.11 0.74 -9.22
N THR A 45 9.24 1.00 -10.52
CA THR A 45 8.10 1.36 -11.39
C THR A 45 7.09 0.23 -11.52
N ALA A 46 7.54 -1.00 -11.76
CA ALA A 46 6.64 -2.16 -11.86
C ALA A 46 5.92 -2.42 -10.53
N ALA A 47 6.66 -2.37 -9.42
CA ALA A 47 6.10 -2.54 -8.09
C ALA A 47 5.06 -1.44 -7.75
N ALA A 48 5.31 -0.19 -8.13
CA ALA A 48 4.38 0.91 -7.91
C ALA A 48 3.04 0.69 -8.62
N HIS A 49 3.07 0.37 -9.91
CA HIS A 49 1.85 0.14 -10.69
C HIS A 49 1.08 -1.09 -10.21
N ALA A 50 1.75 -2.21 -9.95
CA ALA A 50 1.11 -3.43 -9.44
C ALA A 50 0.50 -3.23 -8.04
N ALA A 51 1.15 -2.43 -7.19
CA ALA A 51 0.63 -2.08 -5.87
C ALA A 51 -0.45 -0.98 -5.88
N GLY A 52 -0.80 -0.42 -7.05
CA GLY A 52 -1.84 0.59 -7.18
C GLY A 52 -1.41 2.00 -6.74
N PHE A 53 -0.11 2.30 -6.81
CA PHE A 53 0.40 3.68 -6.79
C PHE A 53 0.31 4.29 -8.19
N ALA A 54 0.23 5.62 -8.23
CA ALA A 54 0.16 6.35 -9.50
C ALA A 54 1.43 6.19 -10.33
N ASP A 55 2.59 6.25 -9.66
CA ASP A 55 3.92 6.16 -10.26
C ASP A 55 4.98 5.80 -9.18
N ALA A 56 6.22 5.61 -9.62
CA ALA A 56 7.37 5.28 -8.76
C ALA A 56 7.68 6.37 -7.71
N SER A 57 7.45 7.65 -8.03
CA SER A 57 7.67 8.77 -7.12
C SER A 57 6.62 8.78 -6.00
N HIS A 58 5.38 8.46 -6.32
CA HIS A 58 4.29 8.30 -5.36
C HIS A 58 4.55 7.13 -4.41
N LEU A 59 5.03 5.98 -4.91
CA LEU A 59 5.49 4.89 -4.06
C LEU A 59 6.65 5.35 -3.16
N SER A 60 7.67 5.99 -3.73
CA SER A 60 8.87 6.43 -3.01
C SER A 60 8.56 7.35 -1.83
N ARG A 61 7.67 8.33 -2.03
CA ARG A 61 7.23 9.22 -0.94
C ARG A 61 6.57 8.46 0.20
N ASN A 62 5.67 7.52 -0.11
CA ASN A 62 4.96 6.78 0.93
C ASN A 62 5.86 5.77 1.65
N VAL A 63 6.73 5.07 0.92
CA VAL A 63 7.71 4.14 1.51
C VAL A 63 8.65 4.89 2.45
N ARG A 64 9.17 6.05 2.04
CA ARG A 64 10.03 6.86 2.90
C ARG A 64 9.31 7.41 4.12
N GLN A 65 8.06 7.86 3.96
CA GLN A 65 7.27 8.37 5.08
C GLN A 65 6.91 7.29 6.11
N VAL A 66 6.62 6.07 5.65
CA VAL A 66 6.10 4.99 6.52
C VAL A 66 7.20 4.08 7.05
N LEU A 67 8.22 3.78 6.25
CA LEU A 67 9.26 2.81 6.56
C LEU A 67 10.64 3.44 6.81
N GLY A 68 10.81 4.74 6.52
CA GLY A 68 12.09 5.44 6.71
C GLY A 68 13.19 5.06 5.71
N ALA A 69 12.89 4.19 4.74
CA ALA A 69 13.81 3.75 3.67
C ALA A 69 13.32 4.20 2.29
N SER A 70 14.15 4.08 1.27
CA SER A 70 13.77 4.23 -0.14
C SER A 70 13.38 2.88 -0.75
N PRO A 71 12.54 2.85 -1.81
CA PRO A 71 12.22 1.61 -2.52
C PRO A 71 13.44 0.87 -3.06
N SER A 72 14.49 1.62 -3.44
CA SER A 72 15.74 1.04 -3.94
C SER A 72 16.52 0.28 -2.86
N GLU A 73 16.48 0.74 -1.59
CA GLU A 73 17.11 0.04 -0.46
C GLU A 73 16.34 -1.23 -0.06
N ILE A 74 15.04 -1.29 -0.37
CA ILE A 74 14.19 -2.46 -0.09
C ILE A 74 14.31 -3.52 -1.21
N ARG A 75 14.63 -3.08 -2.43
CA ARG A 75 14.71 -3.94 -3.60
C ARG A 75 15.91 -4.89 -3.49
N LEU A 76 15.66 -6.19 -3.62
CA LEU A 76 16.76 -7.15 -3.77
C LEU A 76 17.42 -7.00 -5.14
N PRO A 77 18.76 -7.08 -5.23
CA PRO A 77 19.43 -7.14 -6.52
C PRO A 77 18.94 -8.36 -7.29
N SER A 78 18.63 -8.14 -8.56
CA SER A 78 18.26 -9.18 -9.54
C SER A 78 19.48 -9.96 -9.99
#